data_AF-A0AAV9KH22-F1
#
_entry.id   AF-A0AAV9KH22-F1
#
_cell.length_a   1.000
_cell.length_b   1.000
_cell.length_c   1.000
_cell.angle_alpha   90.00
_cell.angle_beta   90.00
_cell.angle_gamma   90.00
#
_symmetry.space_group_name_H-M   'P 1'
#
loop_
_entity.id
_entity.type
_entity.pdbx_description
1 polymer ?
#
loop_
_entity_poly.entity_id
_entity_poly.type
_entity_poly.pdbx_seq_one_letter_code
_entity_poly.pdbx_strand_id
1 'polypeptide(L)' 'MPKWSPPINHLSYADDTILFCSGQPKSMRMMMRVLRKYETMSRQMINIEKSIFYLYEKVPTVICNRIRRIT' A
#
# COMPACT_ATOMS: atom_id res chain seq x y z
N MET A 1 9.32 6.95 9.59
CA MET A 1 10.27 7.22 8.50
C MET A 1 10.85 8.62 8.66
N PRO A 2 12.15 8.82 8.41
CA PRO A 2 12.76 10.14 8.38
C PRO A 2 11.98 11.10 7.46
N LYS A 3 11.91 12.39 7.82
CA LYS A 3 11.15 13.42 7.08
C LYS A 3 11.57 13.57 5.60
N TRP A 4 12.76 13.11 5.27
CA TRP A 4 13.39 13.18 3.94
C TRP A 4 13.26 11.91 3.09
N SER A 5 12.56 10.90 3.60
CA SER A 5 12.35 9.64 2.88
C SER A 5 11.25 9.79 1.83
N PRO A 6 11.29 9.03 0.71
CA PRO A 6 10.17 8.93 -0.20
C PRO A 6 8.88 8.57 0.56
N PRO A 7 7.69 9.06 0.16
CA PRO A 7 6.43 8.81 0.88
C PRO A 7 6.00 7.33 0.96
N ILE A 8 6.65 6.47 0.18
CA ILE A 8 6.42 5.03 0.10
C ILE A 8 7.79 4.36 0.20
N ASN A 9 7.92 3.41 1.14
CA ASN A 9 9.06 2.51 1.25
C ASN A 9 8.61 1.07 0.99
N HIS A 10 9.55 0.18 0.65
CA HIS A 10 9.24 -1.23 0.38
C HIS A 10 10.32 -2.17 0.93
N LEU A 11 9.92 -3.41 1.23
CA LEU A 11 10.80 -4.56 1.42
C LEU A 11 10.36 -5.64 0.45
N SER A 12 11.28 -6.16 -0.35
CA SER A 12 11.00 -7.21 -1.33
C SER A 12 11.68 -8.50 -0.91
N TYR A 13 10.89 -9.56 -0.83
CA TYR A 13 11.32 -10.96 -0.68
C TYR A 13 11.21 -11.66 -2.03
N ALA A 14 11.45 -12.98 -2.07
CA ALA A 14 11.40 -13.75 -3.31
C ALA A 14 10.04 -13.62 -4.02
N ASP A 15 8.95 -13.89 -3.30
CA ASP A 15 7.61 -13.93 -3.88
C ASP A 15 6.71 -12.77 -3.40
N ASP A 16 7.07 -12.12 -2.29
CA ASP A 16 6.23 -11.13 -1.63
C ASP A 16 6.92 -9.76 -1.53
N THR A 17 6.14 -8.68 -1.63
CA THR A 17 6.61 -7.31 -1.38
C THR A 17 5.74 -6.64 -0.33
N ILE A 18 6.39 -6.13 0.73
CA ILE A 18 5.75 -5.35 1.78
C ILE A 18 5.91 -3.87 1.46
N LEU A 19 4.79 -3.14 1.39
CA LEU A 19 4.77 -1.70 1.13
C LEU A 19 4.41 -0.91 2.39
N PHE A 20 5.22 0.10 2.70
CA PHE A 20 5.02 1.01 3.82
C PHE A 20 4.56 2.36 3.31
N CYS A 21 3.44 2.87 3.83
CA CYS A 21 3.00 4.23 3.56
C CYS A 21 2.15 4.79 4.72
N SER A 22 1.92 6.10 4.72
CA SER A 22 1.11 6.75 5.75
C SER A 22 -0.39 6.41 5.59
N GLY A 23 -1.12 6.27 6.71
CA GLY A 23 -2.58 6.07 6.72
C GLY A 23 -3.43 7.23 6.14
N GLN A 24 -2.79 8.26 5.59
CA GLN A 24 -3.48 9.38 4.99
C GLN A 24 -4.04 9.01 3.60
N PRO A 25 -5.25 9.49 3.24
CA PRO A 25 -5.89 9.14 1.96
C PRO A 25 -5.04 9.46 0.73
N LYS A 26 -4.26 10.55 0.77
CA LYS A 26 -3.38 10.96 -0.32
C LYS A 26 -2.28 9.92 -0.57
N SER A 27 -1.63 9.44 0.48
CA SER A 27 -0.59 8.40 0.39
C SER A 27 -1.17 7.08 -0.12
N MET A 28 -2.32 6.66 0.38
CA MET A 28 -2.99 5.43 -0.05
C MET A 28 -3.34 5.46 -1.54
N ARG A 29 -3.97 6.55 -2.01
CA ARG A 29 -4.28 6.71 -3.44
C ARG A 29 -3.04 6.74 -4.31
N MET A 30 -1.95 7.36 -3.82
CA MET A 30 -0.68 7.38 -4.53
C MET A 30 -0.09 5.97 -4.64
N MET A 31 -0.16 5.16 -3.57
CA MET A 31 0.27 3.76 -3.59
C MET A 31 -0.52 2.92 -4.59
N MET A 32 -1.86 2.99 -4.56
CA MET A 32 -2.69 2.28 -5.53
C MET A 32 -2.40 2.70 -6.98
N ARG A 33 -2.09 3.97 -7.22
CA ARG A 33 -1.68 4.46 -8.54
C ARG A 33 -0.33 3.88 -8.99
N VAL A 34 0.62 3.74 -8.07
CA VAL A 34 1.93 3.11 -8.36
C VAL A 34 1.74 1.63 -8.69
N LEU A 35 0.92 0.92 -7.92
CA LEU A 35 0.59 -0.49 -8.17
C LEU A 35 -0.03 -0.69 -9.56
N ARG A 36 -1.06 0.08 -9.93
CA ARG A 36 -1.66 -0.01 -11.28
C ARG A 36 -0.68 0.30 -12.41
N LYS A 37 0.21 1.28 -12.20
CA LYS A 37 1.27 1.58 -13.17
C LYS A 37 2.23 0.41 -13.32
N TYR A 38 2.62 -0.21 -12.21
CA TYR A 38 3.45 -1.42 -12.22
C TYR A 38 2.78 -2.53 -13.02
N GLU A 39 1.49 -2.79 -12.79
CA GLU A 39 0.77 -3.84 -13.54
C GLU A 39 0.76 -3.57 -15.04
N THR A 40 0.53 -2.31 -15.43
CA THR A 40 0.50 -1.90 -16.84
C THR A 40 1.86 -2.04 -17.51
N MET A 41 2.94 -1.68 -16.81
CA MET A 41 4.31 -1.70 -17.34
C MET A 41 4.93 -3.09 -17.34
N SER A 42 4.73 -3.85 -16.27
CA SER A 42 5.23 -5.23 -16.14
C SER A 42 4.40 -6.25 -16.92
N ARG A 43 3.15 -5.91 -17.24
CA ARG A 43 2.12 -6.86 -17.75
C ARG A 43 1.80 -7.98 -16.78
N GLN A 44 2.10 -7.79 -15.50
CA GLN A 44 1.76 -8.70 -14.41
C GLN A 44 0.59 -8.12 -13.61
N MET A 45 -0.30 -8.97 -13.12
CA MET A 45 -1.37 -8.54 -12.22
C MET A 45 -0.96 -8.81 -10.78
N ILE A 46 -1.26 -7.88 -9.89
CA ILE A 46 -1.08 -8.08 -8.46
C ILE A 46 -2.16 -9.03 -7.96
N ASN A 47 -1.76 -10.07 -7.24
CA ASN A 47 -2.70 -11.00 -6.66
C ASN A 47 -3.34 -10.38 -5.40
N ILE A 48 -4.52 -9.79 -5.57
CA ILE A 48 -5.26 -9.14 -4.48
C ILE A 48 -5.70 -10.16 -3.42
N GLU A 49 -6.04 -11.39 -3.81
CA GLU A 49 -6.45 -12.44 -2.87
C GLU A 49 -5.34 -12.85 -1.90
N LYS A 50 -4.07 -12.74 -2.35
CA LYS A 50 -2.89 -12.98 -1.51
C LYS A 50 -2.36 -11.70 -0.83
N SER A 51 -2.94 -10.54 -1.12
CA SER A 51 -2.51 -9.26 -0.56
C SER A 51 -3.30 -8.92 0.71
N ILE A 52 -2.62 -8.37 1.73
CA ILE A 52 -3.25 -7.95 2.99
C ILE A 52 -2.76 -6.57 3.43
N PHE A 53 -3.60 -5.85 4.18
CA PHE A 53 -3.20 -4.66 4.91
C PHE A 53 -2.89 -4.99 6.36
N TYR A 54 -1.73 -4.55 6.83
CA TYR A 54 -1.35 -4.62 8.23
C TYR A 54 -1.49 -3.23 8.87
N LEU A 55 -2.27 -3.15 9.95
CA LEU A 55 -2.54 -1.92 10.68
C LEU A 55 -2.27 -2.15 12.17
N TYR A 56 -1.88 -1.09 12.88
CA TYR A 56 -1.79 -1.15 14.33
C TYR A 56 -3.17 -1.41 14.95
N GLU A 57 -3.23 -2.27 15.97
CA GLU A 57 -4.47 -2.75 16.57
C GLU A 57 -5.43 -1.63 17.02
N LYS A 58 -4.88 -0.52 17.53
CA LYS A 58 -5.68 0.62 18.03
C LYS A 58 -6.00 1.66 16.96
N VAL A 59 -5.83 1.34 15.68
CA VAL A 59 -6.23 2.24 14.59
C VAL A 59 -7.76 2.40 14.61
N PRO A 60 -8.30 3.64 14.63
CA PRO A 60 -9.73 3.86 14.61
C PRO A 60 -10.40 3.20 13.41
N THR A 61 -11.55 2.56 13.63
CA THR A 61 -12.32 1.84 12.60
C THR A 61 -12.64 2.70 11.37
N VAL A 62 -12.83 4.00 11.56
CA VAL A 62 -13.05 4.98 10.48
C VAL A 62 -11.86 5.00 9.50
N ILE A 63 -10.63 4.89 10.01
CA ILE A 63 -9.43 4.82 9.17
C ILE A 63 -9.38 3.47 8.44
N CYS A 64 -9.66 2.36 9.12
CA CYS A 64 -9.70 1.03 8.50
C CYS A 64 -10.71 0.97 7.34
N ASN A 65 -11.93 1.46 7.55
CA ASN A 65 -12.97 1.50 6.53
C ASN A 65 -12.60 2.42 5.35
N ARG A 66 -11.89 3.51 5.64
CA ARG A 66 -11.39 4.42 4.60
C ARG A 66 -10.31 3.76 3.75
N ILE A 67 -9.39 3.01 4.35
CA ILE A 67 -8.35 2.27 3.61
C ILE A 67 -9.01 1.25 2.68
N ARG A 68 -9.91 0.41 3.22
CA ARG A 68 -10.68 -0.58 2.43
C ARG A 68 -11.45 0.00 1.24
N ARG A 69 -11.85 1.27 1.29
CA ARG A 69 -12.56 1.93 0.18
C ARG A 69 -11.61 2.45 -0.90
N ILE A 70 -10.39 2.80 -0.54
CA ILE A 70 -9.40 3.35 -1.47
C ILE A 70 -8.70 2.25 -2.26
N THR A 71 -8.51 1.11 -1.60
CA THR A 71 -7.79 -0.07 -2.09
C THR A 71 -8.74 -1.01 -2.79
#